data_AF-A0A5K1K280-F1
#
_entry.id   AF-A0A5K1K280-F1
#
_cell.length_a   1.000
_cell.length_b   1.000
_cell.length_c   1.000
_cell.angle_alpha   90.00
_cell.angle_beta   90.00
_cell.angle_gamma   90.00
#
_symmetry.space_group_name_H-M   'P 1'
#
loop_
_entity.id
_entity.type
_entity.pdbx_description
1 polymer ?
#
loop_
_entity_poly.entity_id
_entity_poly.type
_entity_poly.pdbx_seq_one_letter_code
_entity_poly.pdbx_strand_id
1 'polypeptide(L)'
;MLPLLPSSTQYKVNSLGPIHAITAFLPLLRASDTKNIIVIGSGAADPKTALAGSVPNFLAYSMTKAAALVATTKFAVKLRDEGFVVVTFCPGRVDCSATLSAECRKALVEIRKVSSSMEDHFGAEMALQSPEASVGRS
;
A
#
# COMPACT_ATOMS: atom_id res chain seq x y z
N MET A 1 -21.60 13.12 -12.59
CA MET A 1 -21.56 11.65 -12.51
C MET A 1 -20.14 11.25 -12.14
N LEU A 2 -19.90 10.89 -10.87
CA LEU A 2 -18.56 10.63 -10.34
C LEU A 2 -18.06 9.26 -10.88
N PRO A 3 -16.80 9.11 -11.35
CA PRO A 3 -16.28 7.83 -11.83
C PRO A 3 -16.05 6.89 -10.64
N LEU A 4 -17.10 6.17 -10.23
CA LEU A 4 -17.14 5.33 -9.03
C LEU A 4 -16.60 3.91 -9.24
N LEU A 5 -16.30 3.51 -10.48
CA LEU A 5 -15.74 2.19 -10.72
C LEU A 5 -14.21 2.23 -10.66
N PRO A 6 -13.58 1.45 -9.77
CA PRO A 6 -12.14 1.26 -9.80
C PRO A 6 -11.75 0.75 -11.19
N SER A 7 -10.81 1.43 -11.86
CA SER A 7 -10.34 0.95 -13.15
C SER A 7 -9.75 -0.45 -12.99
N SER A 8 -10.11 -1.36 -13.90
CA SER A 8 -9.60 -2.74 -13.90
C SER A 8 -8.06 -2.80 -13.83
N THR A 9 -7.40 -1.79 -14.37
CA THR A 9 -5.95 -1.58 -14.28
C THR A 9 -5.43 -1.49 -12.83
N GLN A 10 -6.10 -0.76 -11.94
CA GLN A 10 -5.64 -0.62 -10.55
C GLN A 10 -5.65 -1.95 -9.80
N TYR A 11 -6.67 -2.79 -10.01
CA TYR A 11 -6.73 -4.12 -9.42
C TYR A 11 -5.66 -5.06 -9.98
N LYS A 12 -5.44 -5.02 -11.30
CA LYS A 12 -4.37 -5.79 -11.94
C LYS A 12 -3.00 -5.45 -11.36
N VAL A 13 -2.74 -4.17 -11.14
CA VAL A 13 -1.44 -3.69 -10.63
C VAL A 13 -1.31 -3.89 -9.12
N ASN A 14 -2.20 -3.32 -8.32
CA ASN A 14 -2.02 -3.24 -6.88
C ASN A 14 -2.41 -4.51 -6.13
N SER A 15 -3.33 -5.31 -6.68
CA SER A 15 -3.86 -6.50 -6.01
C SER A 15 -3.33 -7.80 -6.63
N LEU A 16 -3.52 -7.98 -7.95
CA LEU A 16 -3.09 -9.20 -8.62
C LEU A 16 -1.58 -9.25 -8.85
N GLY A 17 -0.93 -8.11 -9.06
CA GLY A 17 0.52 -8.00 -9.23
C GLY A 17 1.29 -8.71 -8.10
N PRO A 18 1.08 -8.35 -6.82
CA PRO A 18 1.69 -9.05 -5.69
C PRO A 18 1.36 -10.54 -5.63
N ILE A 19 0.12 -10.95 -5.91
CA ILE A 19 -0.30 -12.37 -5.89
C ILE A 19 0.48 -13.17 -6.94
N HIS A 20 0.60 -12.63 -8.16
CA HIS A 20 1.34 -13.26 -9.24
C HIS A 20 2.83 -13.32 -8.92
N ALA A 21 3.43 -12.24 -8.40
CA ALA A 21 4.83 -12.22 -8.00
C ALA A 21 5.11 -13.27 -6.93
N ILE A 22 4.32 -13.31 -5.85
CA ILE A 22 4.45 -14.32 -4.79
C ILE A 22 4.36 -15.72 -5.39
N THR A 23 3.33 -16.00 -6.20
CA THR A 23 3.10 -17.33 -6.76
C THR A 23 4.25 -17.77 -7.67
N ALA A 24 4.75 -16.87 -8.52
CA ALA A 24 5.82 -17.16 -9.45
C ALA A 24 7.17 -17.40 -8.75
N PHE A 25 7.48 -16.61 -7.71
CA PHE A 25 8.76 -16.72 -6.99
C PHE A 25 8.73 -17.70 -5.82
N LEU A 26 7.56 -18.17 -5.38
CA LEU A 26 7.43 -19.07 -4.22
C LEU A 26 8.29 -20.35 -4.32
N PRO A 27 8.40 -21.04 -5.47
CA PRO A 27 9.28 -22.20 -5.58
C PRO A 27 10.75 -21.87 -5.30
N LEU A 28 11.21 -20.70 -5.76
CA LEU A 28 12.58 -20.22 -5.53
C LEU A 28 12.79 -19.82 -4.07
N LEU A 29 11.82 -19.15 -3.46
CA LEU A 29 11.88 -18.76 -2.04
C LEU A 29 11.89 -19.99 -1.11
N ARG A 30 11.20 -21.08 -1.49
CA ARG A 30 11.25 -22.35 -0.73
C ARG A 30 12.63 -23.00 -0.75
N ALA A 31 13.41 -22.78 -1.81
CA ALA A 31 14.78 -23.25 -1.93
C ALA A 31 15.81 -22.29 -1.30
N SER A 32 15.38 -21.12 -0.84
CA SER A 32 16.23 -20.13 -0.17
C SER A 32 16.21 -20.33 1.34
N ASP A 33 17.33 -19.97 1.98
CA ASP A 33 17.40 -19.83 3.45
C ASP A 33 16.61 -18.61 3.95
N THR A 34 16.33 -17.63 3.09
CA THR A 34 15.57 -16.43 3.45
C THR A 34 14.12 -16.54 2.96
N LYS A 35 13.18 -16.70 3.89
CA LYS A 35 11.76 -16.93 3.61
C LYS A 35 10.89 -15.71 3.93
N ASN A 36 11.29 -14.55 3.43
CA ASN A 36 10.61 -13.29 3.71
C ASN A 36 9.88 -12.77 2.47
N ILE A 37 8.62 -12.35 2.64
CA ILE A 37 7.82 -11.73 1.60
C ILE A 37 7.23 -10.43 2.18
N ILE A 38 7.60 -9.30 1.59
CA ILE A 38 7.12 -7.98 2.00
C ILE A 38 6.33 -7.37 0.84
N VAL A 39 5.04 -7.13 1.05
CA VAL A 39 4.17 -6.46 0.08
C VAL A 39 3.96 -5.00 0.48
N ILE A 40 4.17 -4.07 -0.46
CA ILE A 40 3.95 -2.65 -0.21
C ILE A 40 2.45 -2.35 -0.09
N GLY A 41 2.00 -2.12 1.14
CA GLY A 41 0.63 -1.79 1.51
C GLY A 41 0.37 -0.27 1.53
N SER A 42 -0.67 0.12 2.28
CA SER A 42 -1.02 1.51 2.55
C SER A 42 -1.94 1.56 3.77
N GLY A 43 -1.85 2.62 4.57
CA GLY A 43 -2.82 2.88 5.65
C GLY A 43 -4.25 3.02 5.13
N ALA A 44 -4.41 3.44 3.87
CA ALA A 44 -5.72 3.52 3.19
C ALA A 44 -6.40 2.16 2.98
N ALA A 45 -5.69 1.04 3.21
CA ALA A 45 -6.27 -0.30 3.18
C ALA A 45 -7.13 -0.63 4.40
N ASP A 46 -6.96 0.09 5.52
CA ASP A 46 -7.64 -0.19 6.79
C ASP A 46 -8.87 0.73 6.95
N PRO A 47 -10.08 0.16 7.07
CA PRO A 47 -11.29 0.92 7.39
C PRO A 47 -11.16 1.78 8.65
N LYS A 48 -10.38 1.36 9.66
CA LYS A 48 -10.13 2.17 10.86
C LYS A 48 -9.42 3.47 10.51
N THR A 49 -8.46 3.42 9.57
CA THR A 49 -7.76 4.60 9.09
C THR A 49 -8.70 5.54 8.36
N ALA A 50 -9.59 4.99 7.51
CA ALA A 50 -10.56 5.79 6.77
C ALA A 50 -11.57 6.49 7.68
N LEU A 51 -12.07 5.77 8.70
CA LEU A 51 -13.00 6.31 9.71
C LEU A 51 -12.34 7.39 10.56
N ALA A 52 -11.15 7.12 11.11
CA ALA A 52 -10.45 8.07 11.97
C ALA A 52 -10.04 9.34 11.19
N GLY A 53 -9.56 9.21 9.95
CA GLY A 53 -9.15 10.37 9.15
C GLY A 53 -10.27 11.11 8.43
N SER A 54 -11.51 10.62 8.48
CA SER A 54 -12.65 11.15 7.71
C SER A 54 -12.31 11.45 6.24
N VAL A 55 -11.57 10.53 5.60
CA VAL A 55 -11.06 10.69 4.23
C VAL A 55 -12.02 10.02 3.24
N PRO A 56 -12.88 10.77 2.51
CA PRO A 56 -13.77 10.19 1.49
C PRO A 56 -13.04 9.86 0.17
N ASN A 57 -11.78 10.30 0.04
CA ASN A 57 -10.99 10.19 -1.17
C ASN A 57 -10.32 8.82 -1.31
N PHE A 58 -9.76 8.54 -2.49
CA PHE A 58 -9.00 7.31 -2.78
C PHE A 58 -9.80 6.01 -2.72
N LEU A 59 -11.14 6.02 -2.89
CA LEU A 59 -11.98 4.82 -2.81
C LEU A 59 -11.42 3.63 -3.62
N ALA A 60 -11.15 3.83 -4.91
CA ALA A 60 -10.61 2.79 -5.78
C ALA A 60 -9.25 2.26 -5.32
N TYR A 61 -8.33 3.16 -4.98
CA TYR A 61 -6.99 2.83 -4.50
C TYR A 61 -7.05 2.04 -3.18
N SER A 62 -7.84 2.53 -2.23
CA SER A 62 -8.08 1.91 -0.91
C SER A 62 -8.61 0.49 -1.05
N MET A 63 -9.62 0.27 -1.89
CA MET A 63 -10.12 -1.08 -2.17
C MET A 63 -9.04 -2.00 -2.74
N THR A 64 -8.23 -1.51 -3.69
CA THR A 64 -7.17 -2.35 -4.30
C THR A 64 -6.07 -2.71 -3.30
N LYS A 65 -5.71 -1.80 -2.39
CA LYS A 65 -4.74 -2.03 -1.32
C LYS A 65 -5.31 -2.91 -0.20
N ALA A 66 -6.60 -2.80 0.11
CA ALA A 66 -7.30 -3.71 1.02
C ALA A 66 -7.32 -5.15 0.47
N ALA A 67 -7.58 -5.31 -0.83
CA ALA A 67 -7.51 -6.63 -1.48
C ALA A 67 -6.10 -7.22 -1.41
N ALA A 68 -5.07 -6.40 -1.64
CA ALA A 68 -3.68 -6.84 -1.49
C ALA A 68 -3.35 -7.25 -0.05
N LEU A 69 -3.79 -6.46 0.94
CA LEU A 69 -3.63 -6.77 2.36
C LEU A 69 -4.24 -8.12 2.72
N VAL A 70 -5.50 -8.36 2.34
CA VAL A 70 -6.17 -9.63 2.59
C VAL A 70 -5.41 -10.79 1.93
N ALA A 71 -4.98 -10.64 0.67
CA ALA A 71 -4.22 -11.66 -0.02
C ALA A 71 -2.89 -11.98 0.68
N THR A 72 -2.13 -10.95 1.09
CA THR A 72 -0.89 -11.11 1.85
C THR A 72 -1.12 -11.82 3.18
N THR A 73 -2.17 -11.46 3.93
CA THR A 73 -2.54 -12.16 5.17
C THR A 73 -2.85 -13.63 4.93
N LYS A 74 -3.56 -13.96 3.84
CA LYS A 74 -3.84 -15.36 3.48
C LYS A 74 -2.56 -16.13 3.13
N PHE A 75 -1.61 -15.51 2.43
CA PHE A 75 -0.29 -16.11 2.20
C PHE A 75 0.49 -16.30 3.50
N ALA A 76 0.45 -15.33 4.41
CA ALA A 76 1.08 -15.45 5.73
C ALA A 76 0.57 -16.67 6.50
N VAL A 77 -0.75 -16.86 6.54
CA VAL A 77 -1.35 -18.03 7.18
C VAL A 77 -0.95 -19.32 6.46
N LYS A 78 -1.00 -19.33 5.12
CA LYS A 78 -0.73 -20.54 4.32
C LYS A 78 0.73 -21.01 4.42
N LEU A 79 1.68 -20.08 4.51
CA LEU A 79 3.11 -20.37 4.43
C LEU A 79 3.81 -20.39 5.80
N ARG A 80 3.06 -20.10 6.88
CA ARG A 80 3.59 -20.03 8.25
C ARG A 80 4.33 -21.31 8.65
N ASP A 81 3.73 -22.47 8.40
CA ASP A 81 4.28 -23.75 8.85
C ASP A 81 5.52 -24.17 8.02
N GLU A 82 5.79 -23.46 6.91
CA GLU A 82 7.02 -23.60 6.10
C GLU A 82 8.15 -22.65 6.54
N GLY A 83 7.91 -21.85 7.60
CA GLY A 83 8.86 -20.88 8.15
C GLY A 83 8.89 -19.52 7.46
N PHE A 84 7.87 -19.18 6.66
CA PHE A 84 7.82 -17.88 5.99
C PHE A 84 7.34 -16.75 6.90
N VAL A 85 7.98 -15.59 6.77
CA VAL A 85 7.45 -14.30 7.24
C VAL A 85 6.85 -13.56 6.07
N VAL A 86 5.53 -13.34 6.11
CA VAL A 86 4.81 -12.64 5.05
C VAL A 86 4.04 -11.48 5.65
N VAL A 87 4.38 -10.25 5.25
CA VAL A 87 3.82 -9.03 5.84
C VAL A 87 3.48 -8.01 4.78
N THR A 88 2.52 -7.13 5.11
CA THR A 88 2.36 -5.87 4.39
C THR A 88 3.11 -4.77 5.12
N PHE A 89 3.85 -3.95 4.38
CA PHE A 89 4.54 -2.79 4.91
C PHE A 89 3.90 -1.51 4.37
N CYS A 90 3.51 -0.59 5.25
CA CYS A 90 3.00 0.72 4.89
C CYS A 90 4.10 1.78 5.09
N PRO A 91 4.67 2.36 4.02
CA PRO A 91 5.81 3.28 4.12
C PRO A 91 5.44 4.70 4.61
N GLY A 92 4.17 4.97 4.90
CA GLY A 92 3.70 6.33 5.21
C GLY A 92 3.66 7.22 3.97
N ARG A 93 3.88 8.53 4.16
CA ARG A 93 3.88 9.51 3.08
C ARG A 93 5.30 9.72 2.55
N VAL A 94 5.53 9.27 1.33
CA VAL A 94 6.83 9.37 0.65
C VAL A 94 6.73 10.32 -0.53
N ASP A 95 7.71 11.22 -0.67
CA ASP A 95 7.84 12.11 -1.81
C ASP A 95 8.33 11.33 -3.03
N CYS A 96 7.39 11.01 -3.91
CA CYS A 96 7.66 10.37 -5.20
C CYS A 96 7.59 11.37 -6.37
N SER A 97 7.67 12.68 -6.11
CA SER A 97 7.49 13.70 -7.15
C SER A 97 8.51 13.59 -8.30
N ALA A 98 9.72 13.10 -8.01
CA ALA A 98 10.80 12.89 -8.98
C ALA A 98 10.46 11.85 -10.07
N THR A 99 9.55 10.91 -9.81
CA THR A 99 9.19 9.84 -10.76
C THR A 99 7.83 10.04 -11.42
N LEU A 100 7.18 11.18 -11.18
CA LEU A 100 5.86 11.44 -11.73
C LEU A 100 5.91 11.78 -13.22
N SER A 101 5.01 11.14 -13.96
CA SER A 101 4.69 11.57 -15.31
C SER A 101 4.03 12.96 -15.31
N ALA A 102 4.04 13.63 -16.47
CA ALA A 102 3.41 14.94 -16.60
C ALA A 102 1.91 14.92 -16.28
N GLU A 103 1.25 13.81 -16.57
CA GLU A 103 -0.17 13.56 -16.30
C GLU A 103 -0.43 13.40 -14.79
N CYS A 104 0.46 12.73 -14.07
CA CYS A 104 0.31 12.44 -12.64
C CYS A 104 0.62 13.63 -11.72
N ARG A 105 1.32 14.67 -12.21
CA ARG A 105 1.57 15.91 -11.43
C ARG A 105 0.31 16.62 -10.96
N LYS A 106 -0.80 16.51 -11.72
CA LYS A 106 -2.10 17.10 -11.34
C LYS A 106 -2.72 16.43 -10.10
N ALA A 107 -2.44 15.13 -9.90
CA ALA A 107 -2.97 14.37 -8.76
C ALA A 107 -2.29 14.70 -7.42
N LEU A 108 -1.06 15.24 -7.44
CA LEU A 108 -0.33 15.65 -6.22
C LEU A 108 -1.04 16.75 -5.44
N VAL A 109 -1.71 17.67 -6.15
CA VAL A 109 -2.41 18.81 -5.52
C VAL A 109 -3.54 18.31 -4.62
N GLU A 110 -4.24 17.25 -5.02
CA GLU A 110 -5.32 16.65 -4.25
C GLU A 110 -4.80 15.82 -3.06
N ILE A 111 -3.65 15.14 -3.21
CA ILE A 111 -3.01 14.41 -2.11
C ILE A 111 -2.55 15.36 -0.99
N ARG A 112 -2.12 16.58 -1.34
CA ARG A 112 -1.67 17.59 -0.37
C ARG A 112 -2.81 18.08 0.53
N LYS A 113 -4.04 18.20 -0.01
CA LYS A 113 -5.24 18.62 0.74
C LYS A 113 -5.72 17.58 1.75
N VAL A 114 -5.49 16.29 1.50
CA VAL A 114 -5.84 15.21 2.44
C VAL A 114 -4.92 15.20 3.67
N SER A 115 -3.73 15.76 3.55
CA SER A 115 -2.70 15.69 4.59
C SER A 115 -3.04 16.49 5.84
N SER A 116 -3.64 17.68 5.68
CA SER A 116 -4.09 18.50 6.80
C SER A 116 -5.21 17.82 7.61
N SER A 117 -6.04 17.01 6.97
CA SER A 117 -7.16 16.33 7.63
C SER A 117 -6.75 15.12 8.48
N MET A 118 -5.55 14.54 8.25
CA MET A 118 -5.10 13.36 8.99
C MET A 118 -4.30 13.73 10.25
N GLU A 119 -3.62 14.88 10.25
CA GLU A 119 -2.88 15.39 11.42
C GLU A 119 -3.82 15.68 12.61
N ASP A 120 -4.99 16.24 12.32
CA ASP A 120 -6.02 16.59 13.32
C ASP A 120 -6.64 15.37 14.03
N HIS A 121 -6.52 14.16 13.45
CA HIS A 121 -7.25 12.98 13.92
C HIS A 121 -6.38 11.85 14.47
N PHE A 122 -5.15 11.69 13.98
CA PHE A 122 -4.25 10.63 14.45
C PHE A 122 -3.26 11.08 15.53
N GLY A 123 -3.16 12.39 15.81
CA GLY A 123 -2.19 12.93 16.77
C GLY A 123 -0.72 12.63 16.40
N ALA A 124 -0.48 12.19 15.16
CA ALA A 124 0.81 11.84 14.60
C ALA A 124 0.94 12.54 13.26
N GLU A 125 2.00 13.33 13.12
CA GLU A 125 2.30 14.03 11.87
C GLU A 125 2.61 12.98 10.79
N MET A 126 1.74 12.90 9.78
CA MET A 126 2.03 12.15 8.56
C MET A 126 2.94 12.99 7.67
N ALA A 127 4.12 13.34 8.18
CA ALA A 127 5.08 14.19 7.48
C ALA A 127 5.44 13.57 6.13
N LEU A 128 5.53 14.41 5.10
CA LEU A 128 6.05 13.97 3.80
C LEU A 128 7.55 13.73 3.94
N GLN A 129 8.00 12.50 3.68
CA GLN A 129 9.39 12.08 3.83
C GLN A 129 10.04 11.84 2.48
N SER A 130 11.36 12.05 2.37
CA SER A 130 12.10 11.55 1.22
C SER A 130 12.10 10.00 1.22
N PRO A 131 12.38 9.35 0.08
CA PRO A 131 12.51 7.89 0.03
C PRO A 131 13.50 7.33 1.07
N GLU A 132 14.64 8.00 1.24
CA GLU A 132 15.69 7.60 2.19
C GLU A 132 15.23 7.76 3.64
N ALA A 133 14.53 8.85 3.94
CA ALA A 133 14.00 9.10 5.28
C ALA A 133 12.88 8.12 5.67
N SER A 134 12.10 7.64 4.70
CA SER A 134 11.02 6.66 4.92
C SER A 134 11.54 5.28 5.35
N VAL A 135 12.71 4.87 4.84
CA VAL A 135 13.32 3.58 5.18
C VAL A 135 14.33 3.65 6.34
N GLY A 136 14.89 4.83 6.62
CA GLY A 136 15.95 4.99 7.64
C GLY A 136 15.50 4.95 9.10
N ARG A 137 14.19 4.82 9.37
CA ARG A 137 13.62 4.81 10.74
C ARG A 137 13.14 3.43 11.21
N SER A 138 13.32 2.38 10.41
CA SER A 138 12.91 1.00 10.73
C SER A 138 14.02 0.16 11.36
#